data_AF-A0A810A159-F1
#
_entry.id   AF-A0A810A159-F1
#
_cell.length_a   1.000
_cell.length_b   1.000
_cell.length_c   1.000
_cell.angle_alpha   90.00
_cell.angle_beta   90.00
_cell.angle_gamma   90.00
#
_symmetry.space_group_name_H-M   'P 1'
#
loop_
_entity.id
_entity.type
_entity.pdbx_description
1 polymer ?
#
loop_
_entity_poly.entity_id
_entity_poly.type
_entity_poly.pdbx_seq_one_letter_code
_entity_poly.pdbx_strand_id
1 'polypeptide(L)'
;MFEVKIEGVEELLAKLNQYDTQITTLRRKMPEELENWQREDMRRKYPNMQTEMVANETSATTLIWPRSRQPSKDTHHRRQGPKQYRPAKRGPVVRSNRPILRAELLRQLWDRMVRLTAEAMKWP
;
A
#
# COMPACT_ATOMS: atom_id res chain seq x y z
N MET A 1 -30.49 -41.06 -24.28
CA MET A 1 -29.95 -39.77 -23.80
C MET A 1 -29.12 -40.09 -22.58
N PHE A 2 -27.79 -40.17 -22.72
CA PHE A 2 -26.89 -40.53 -21.62
C PHE A 2 -26.52 -39.26 -20.86
N GLU A 3 -27.00 -39.13 -19.62
CA GLU A 3 -26.60 -38.07 -18.70
C GLU A 3 -25.34 -38.55 -17.96
N VAL A 4 -24.18 -38.06 -18.40
CA VAL A 4 -22.90 -38.38 -17.74
C VAL A 4 -22.85 -37.57 -16.45
N LYS A 5 -23.31 -38.16 -15.34
CA LYS A 5 -23.10 -37.61 -14.01
C LYS A 5 -21.65 -37.86 -13.62
N ILE A 6 -20.82 -36.83 -13.76
CA ILE A 6 -19.45 -36.84 -13.28
C ILE A 6 -19.53 -36.62 -11.76
N GLU A 7 -19.29 -37.66 -10.97
CA GLU A 7 -19.15 -37.56 -9.51
C GLU A 7 -18.07 -36.51 -9.17
N GLY A 8 -18.39 -35.59 -8.25
CA GLY A 8 -17.47 -34.54 -7.80
C GLY A 8 -17.65 -33.16 -8.46
N VAL A 9 -18.52 -33.00 -9.47
CA VAL A 9 -18.80 -31.67 -10.06
C VAL A 9 -19.52 -30.76 -9.08
N GLU A 10 -20.44 -31.29 -8.27
CA GLU A 10 -21.16 -30.51 -7.26
C GLU A 10 -20.23 -30.01 -6.15
N GLU A 11 -19.29 -30.86 -5.70
CA GLU A 11 -18.27 -30.47 -4.71
C GLU A 11 -17.30 -29.42 -5.27
N LEU A 12 -16.93 -29.57 -6.55
CA LEU A 12 -16.07 -28.59 -7.24
C LEU A 12 -16.79 -27.25 -7.42
N LEU A 13 -18.07 -27.25 -7.80
CA LEU A 13 -18.90 -26.04 -7.88
C LEU A 13 -19.05 -25.38 -6.51
N ALA A 14 -19.24 -26.15 -5.44
CA ALA A 14 -19.30 -25.62 -4.08
C ALA A 14 -17.98 -24.92 -3.69
N LYS A 15 -16.82 -25.52 -4.00
CA LYS A 15 -15.51 -24.91 -3.78
C LYS A 15 -15.31 -23.63 -4.60
N LEU A 16 -15.71 -23.63 -5.87
CA LEU A 16 -15.64 -22.44 -6.74
C LEU A 16 -16.49 -21.29 -6.21
N ASN A 17 -17.71 -21.57 -5.75
CA ASN A 17 -18.57 -20.57 -5.12
C ASN A 17 -17.95 -20.00 -3.84
N GLN A 18 -17.32 -20.84 -3.01
CA GLN A 18 -16.59 -20.38 -1.83
C GLN A 18 -15.43 -19.45 -2.22
N TYR A 19 -14.63 -19.80 -3.22
CA TYR A 19 -13.56 -18.93 -3.70
C TYR A 19 -14.09 -17.59 -4.23
N ASP A 20 -15.23 -17.57 -4.94
CA ASP A 20 -15.82 -16.33 -5.42
C ASP A 20 -16.23 -15.40 -4.26
N THR A 21 -16.81 -15.96 -3.20
CA THR A 21 -17.13 -15.17 -1.98
C THR A 21 -15.87 -14.64 -1.27
N GLN A 22 -14.79 -15.43 -1.23
CA GLN A 22 -13.52 -15.00 -0.66
C GLN A 22 -12.89 -13.87 -1.48
N ILE A 23 -12.89 -13.99 -2.81
CA ILE A 23 -12.35 -12.98 -3.73
C ILE A 23 -13.15 -11.67 -3.64
N THR A 24 -14.48 -11.74 -3.68
CA THR A 24 -15.34 -10.54 -3.56
C THR A 24 -15.15 -9.83 -2.23
N THR A 25 -14.99 -10.57 -1.14
CA THR A 25 -14.69 -10.01 0.18
C THR A 25 -13.32 -9.34 0.20
N LEU A 26 -12.29 -9.98 -0.38
CA LEU A 26 -10.93 -9.44 -0.45
C LEU A 26 -10.87 -8.17 -1.31
N ARG A 27 -11.58 -8.14 -2.44
CA ARG A 27 -11.70 -6.96 -3.32
C ARG A 27 -12.21 -5.74 -2.56
N ARG A 28 -13.12 -5.93 -1.61
CA ARG A 28 -13.66 -4.83 -0.78
C ARG A 28 -12.71 -4.41 0.34
N LYS A 29 -12.10 -5.38 1.04
CA LYS A 29 -11.23 -5.08 2.19
C LYS A 29 -9.86 -4.52 1.82
N MET A 30 -9.33 -4.88 0.65
CA MET A 30 -7.99 -4.44 0.23
C MET A 30 -7.87 -2.91 0.11
N PRO A 31 -8.79 -2.18 -0.54
CA PRO A 31 -8.76 -0.72 -0.53
C PRO A 31 -8.88 -0.11 0.86
N GLU A 32 -9.72 -0.68 1.73
CA GLU A 32 -9.91 -0.22 3.11
C GLU A 32 -8.62 -0.33 3.92
N GLU A 33 -7.90 -1.46 3.82
CA GLU A 33 -6.59 -1.63 4.48
C GLU A 33 -5.52 -0.69 3.92
N LEU A 34 -5.54 -0.40 2.62
CA LEU A 34 -4.63 0.58 2.01
C LEU A 34 -4.88 2.00 2.52
N GLU A 35 -6.15 2.38 2.73
CA GLU A 35 -6.46 3.65 3.37
C GLU A 35 -6.00 3.68 4.83
N ASN A 36 -6.24 2.62 5.60
CA ASN A 36 -5.85 2.53 7.00
C ASN A 36 -4.32 2.62 7.15
N TRP A 37 -3.56 1.91 6.32
CA TRP A 37 -2.10 2.04 6.27
C TRP A 37 -1.65 3.48 5.98
N GLN A 38 -2.32 4.18 5.05
CA GLN A 38 -2.02 5.59 4.79
C GLN A 38 -2.32 6.49 6.00
N ARG A 39 -3.40 6.24 6.74
CA ARG A 39 -3.80 7.06 7.90
C ARG A 39 -2.93 6.79 9.11
N GLU A 40 -2.70 5.53 9.43
CA GLU A 40 -2.08 5.08 10.69
C GLU A 40 -0.55 5.08 10.59
N ASP A 41 -0.01 4.36 9.61
CA ASP A 41 1.42 4.15 9.48
C ASP A 41 2.10 5.34 8.79
N MET A 42 1.51 5.84 7.71
CA MET A 42 2.04 7.03 7.01
C MET A 42 1.62 8.37 7.64
N ARG A 43 0.70 8.36 8.63
CA ARG A 43 0.14 9.55 9.30
C ARG A 43 -0.43 10.59 8.34
N ARG A 44 -1.10 10.15 7.27
CA ARG A 44 -1.73 11.06 6.30
C ARG A 44 -3.10 11.49 6.79
N LYS A 45 -3.33 12.81 6.83
CA LYS A 45 -4.66 13.38 7.12
C LYS A 45 -5.68 13.10 6.01
N TYR A 46 -5.21 13.06 4.77
CA TYR A 46 -6.01 12.79 3.58
C TYR A 46 -5.32 11.69 2.78
N PRO A 47 -5.81 10.43 2.84
CA PRO A 47 -5.34 9.36 1.99
C PRO A 47 -5.64 9.70 0.53
N ASN A 48 -4.69 9.45 -0.35
CA ASN A 48 -4.90 9.54 -1.79
C ASN A 48 -5.01 8.11 -2.30
N MET A 49 -6.17 7.74 -2.80
CA MET A 49 -6.40 6.43 -3.37
C MET A 49 -7.27 6.58 -4.61
N GLN A 50 -6.89 5.85 -5.65
CA GLN A 50 -7.68 5.66 -6.84
C GLN A 50 -7.98 4.17 -6.91
N THR A 51 -9.25 3.82 -6.76
CA THR A 51 -9.75 2.46 -6.93
C THR A 51 -10.44 2.38 -8.27
N GLU A 52 -9.93 1.51 -9.13
CA GLU A 52 -10.56 1.19 -10.41
C GLU A 52 -10.99 -0.27 -10.37
N MET A 53 -12.27 -0.50 -10.62
CA MET A 53 -12.83 -1.84 -10.78
C MET A 53 -13.09 -2.05 -12.26
N VAL A 54 -12.25 -2.86 -12.91
CA VAL A 54 -12.40 -3.22 -14.32
C VAL A 54 -12.71 -4.71 -14.39
N ALA A 55 -13.97 -5.05 -14.67
CA ALA A 55 -14.49 -6.42 -14.76
C ALA A 55 -14.09 -7.30 -13.55
N ASN A 56 -13.00 -8.07 -13.68
CA ASN A 56 -12.52 -9.03 -12.69
C ASN A 56 -11.26 -8.57 -11.92
N GLU A 57 -10.82 -7.33 -12.15
CA GLU A 57 -9.65 -6.77 -11.51
C GLU A 57 -10.04 -5.57 -10.66
N THR A 58 -9.61 -5.58 -9.40
CA THR A 58 -9.68 -4.42 -8.52
C THR A 58 -8.27 -3.90 -8.39
N SER A 59 -7.99 -2.77 -9.04
CA SER A 59 -6.74 -2.06 -8.86
C SER A 59 -6.95 -0.97 -7.81
N ALA A 60 -6.08 -0.94 -6.80
CA ALA A 60 -6.02 0.14 -5.83
C ALA A 60 -4.63 0.78 -5.94
N THR A 61 -4.60 1.97 -6.52
CA THR A 61 -3.35 2.70 -6.75
C THR A 61 -3.31 3.92 -5.85
N THR A 62 -2.14 4.17 -5.24
CA THR A 62 -1.95 5.33 -4.36
C THR A 62 -0.79 6.18 -4.89
N LEU A 63 -1.11 7.39 -5.35
CA LEU A 63 -0.10 8.35 -5.81
C LEU A 63 0.42 9.14 -4.62
N ILE A 64 1.65 8.80 -4.24
CA ILE A 64 2.31 9.38 -3.08
C ILE A 64 3.37 10.35 -3.58
N TRP A 65 2.98 11.62 -3.72
CA TRP A 65 3.96 12.68 -3.92
C TRP A 65 4.90 12.69 -2.73
N PRO A 66 6.23 12.58 -2.94
CA PRO A 66 7.15 12.92 -1.88
C PRO A 66 6.85 14.38 -1.58
N ARG A 67 6.36 14.69 -0.37
CA ARG A 67 6.29 16.09 0.08
C ARG A 67 7.73 16.60 0.08
N SER A 68 8.15 17.14 -1.06
CA SER A 68 9.00 18.31 -1.08
C SER A 68 8.24 19.32 -0.23
N ARG A 69 8.53 19.36 1.07
CA ARG A 69 8.70 20.68 1.65
C ARG A 69 9.74 21.30 0.72
N GLN A 70 9.29 22.12 -0.25
CA GLN A 70 10.18 23.14 -0.76
C GLN A 70 10.77 23.73 0.52
N PRO A 71 12.11 23.76 0.67
CA PRO A 71 12.69 24.46 1.80
C PRO A 71 11.94 25.80 1.85
N SER A 72 11.26 26.05 2.98
CA SER A 72 10.51 27.29 3.16
C SER A 72 11.43 28.39 2.66
N LYS A 73 10.91 29.27 1.80
CA LYS A 73 11.61 30.48 1.39
C LYS A 73 11.88 31.42 2.58
N ASP A 74 11.72 30.96 3.83
CA ASP A 74 12.43 31.47 5.00
C ASP A 74 13.94 31.17 4.94
N THR A 75 14.56 31.59 3.84
CA THR A 75 15.87 32.22 3.91
C THR A 75 15.69 33.49 4.74
N HIS A 76 15.73 33.34 6.07
CA HIS A 76 16.18 34.43 6.93
C HIS A 76 17.62 34.75 6.48
N HIS A 77 17.74 35.69 5.53
CA HIS A 77 18.99 36.31 5.16
C HIS A 77 19.49 37.16 6.34
N ARG A 78 19.93 36.52 7.42
CA ARG A 78 20.90 37.13 8.31
C ARG A 78 22.23 37.05 7.59
N ARG A 79 22.69 38.22 7.14
CA ARG A 79 24.00 38.50 6.52
C ARG A 79 25.08 37.58 7.13
N GLN A 80 25.47 36.53 6.42
CA GLN A 80 26.61 35.69 6.78
C GLN A 80 27.83 36.23 6.02
N GLY A 81 28.92 36.47 6.75
CA GLY A 81 30.20 36.91 6.20
C GLY A 81 30.84 35.89 5.23
N PRO A 82 32.06 36.16 4.75
CA PRO A 82 32.67 35.37 3.69
C PRO A 82 32.77 33.89 4.07
N LYS A 83 32.19 33.04 3.20
CA LYS A 83 32.11 31.58 3.40
C LYS A 83 33.51 30.96 3.39
N GLN A 84 33.98 30.48 4.54
CA GLN A 84 35.14 29.59 4.58
C GLN A 84 34.76 28.23 3.97
N TYR A 85 35.42 27.88 2.85
CA TYR A 85 35.24 26.61 2.18
C TYR A 85 35.95 25.50 2.98
N ARG A 86 35.21 24.76 3.81
CA ARG A 86 35.70 23.52 4.41
C ARG A 86 35.29 22.33 3.52
N PRO A 87 36.18 21.33 3.29
CA PRO A 87 35.83 20.15 2.53
C PRO A 87 34.67 19.43 3.21
N ALA A 88 33.63 19.13 2.42
CA ALA A 88 32.39 18.54 2.90
C ALA A 88 32.67 17.14 3.48
N LYS A 89 32.80 17.06 4.81
CA LYS A 89 32.69 15.77 5.51
C LYS A 89 31.37 15.16 5.09
N ARG A 90 31.39 13.97 4.47
CA ARG A 90 30.19 13.18 4.20
C ARG A 90 29.50 12.97 5.55
N GLY A 91 28.47 13.76 5.80
CA GLY A 91 27.67 13.68 7.02
C GLY A 91 26.95 12.33 7.10
N PRO A 92 26.36 12.01 8.26
CA PRO A 92 25.56 10.81 8.42
C PRO A 92 24.52 10.72 7.31
N VAL A 93 24.34 9.52 6.74
CA VAL A 93 23.33 9.22 5.72
C VAL A 93 21.98 9.75 6.21
N VAL A 94 21.48 10.79 5.57
CA VAL A 94 20.20 11.41 5.94
C VAL A 94 19.12 10.39 5.63
N ARG A 95 18.62 9.70 6.68
CA ARG A 95 17.42 8.87 6.55
C ARG A 95 16.32 9.77 6.01
N SER A 96 15.79 9.40 4.85
CA SER A 96 14.77 10.18 4.16
C SER A 96 13.61 10.46 5.14
N ASN A 97 13.34 11.74 5.41
CA ASN A 97 12.16 12.16 6.17
C ASN A 97 10.84 11.91 5.41
N ARG A 98 10.90 11.36 4.20
CA ARG A 98 9.73 11.03 3.37
C ARG A 98 9.10 9.73 3.90
N PRO A 99 7.80 9.71 4.23
CA PRO A 99 7.17 8.54 4.85
C PRO A 99 7.37 7.25 4.03
N ILE A 100 7.01 7.25 2.73
CA ILE A 100 7.07 6.03 1.91
C ILE A 100 8.49 5.51 1.65
N LEU A 101 9.51 6.36 1.73
CA LEU A 101 10.89 5.94 1.50
C LEU A 101 11.52 5.31 2.75
N ARG A 102 10.78 5.19 3.86
CA ARG A 102 11.17 4.37 4.99
C ARG A 102 10.83 2.92 4.66
N ALA A 103 11.86 2.09 4.54
CA ALA A 103 11.69 0.65 4.29
C ALA A 103 10.75 -0.03 5.29
N GLU A 104 10.67 0.49 6.52
CA GLU A 104 9.73 0.04 7.56
C GLU A 104 8.27 0.15 7.14
N LEU A 105 7.85 1.25 6.47
CA LEU A 105 6.45 1.43 6.06
C LEU A 105 6.05 0.47 4.94
N LEU A 106 6.99 0.14 4.05
CA LEU A 106 6.77 -0.88 3.02
C LEU A 106 6.61 -2.27 3.66
N ARG A 107 7.45 -2.59 4.65
CA ARG A 107 7.35 -3.85 5.38
C ARG A 107 6.02 -3.95 6.14
N GLN A 108 5.58 -2.88 6.79
CA GLN A 108 4.27 -2.83 7.45
C GLN A 108 3.11 -3.04 6.47
N LEU A 109 3.17 -2.43 5.29
CA LEU A 109 2.17 -2.65 4.24
C LEU A 109 2.15 -4.13 3.82
N TRP A 110 3.33 -4.70 3.56
CA TRP A 110 3.46 -6.11 3.21
C TRP A 110 2.85 -7.01 4.29
N ASP A 111 3.20 -6.79 5.56
CA ASP A 111 2.67 -7.57 6.68
C ASP A 111 1.13 -7.46 6.79
N ARG A 112 0.55 -6.27 6.54
CA ARG A 112 -0.91 -6.08 6.48
C ARG A 112 -1.54 -6.88 5.34
N MET A 113 -0.96 -6.83 4.14
CA MET A 113 -1.47 -7.57 2.98
C MET A 113 -1.38 -9.09 3.18
N VAL A 114 -0.29 -9.58 3.80
CA VAL A 114 -0.15 -11.00 4.16
C VAL A 114 -1.22 -11.42 5.17
N ARG A 115 -1.50 -10.60 6.19
CA ARG A 115 -2.59 -10.90 7.14
C ARG A 115 -3.95 -10.92 6.45
N LEU A 116 -4.22 -9.92 5.62
CA LEU A 116 -5.49 -9.81 4.91
C LEU A 116 -5.73 -11.02 3.98
N THR A 117 -4.70 -11.43 3.25
CA THR A 117 -4.76 -12.62 2.39
C THR A 117 -4.88 -13.91 3.19
N ALA A 118 -4.16 -14.05 4.31
CA ALA A 118 -4.28 -15.22 5.18
C ALA A 118 -5.67 -15.34 5.84
N GLU A 119 -6.30 -14.23 6.22
CA GLU A 119 -7.66 -14.22 6.74
C GLU A 119 -8.70 -14.59 5.69
N ALA A 120 -8.52 -14.11 4.47
CA ALA A 120 -9.44 -14.36 3.36
C ALA A 120 -9.28 -15.78 2.76
N MET A 121 -8.05 -16.31 2.73
CA MET A 121 -7.71 -17.62 2.16
C MET A 121 -7.63 -18.72 3.23
N LYS A 122 -8.53 -18.73 4.21
CA LYS A 122 -8.70 -19.91 5.06
C LYS A 122 -9.25 -21.03 4.18
N TRP A 123 -8.39 -21.98 3.87
CA TRP A 123 -8.75 -23.19 3.16
C TRP A 123 -9.79 -23.97 3.99
N PRO A 124 -10.88 -24.48 3.37
CA PRO A 124 -11.72 -25.49 3.99
C PRO A 124 -10.98 -26.81 4.17
#